data_AF-A0A522CFM8-F1
#
_entry.id   AF-A0A522CFM8-F1
#
_cell.length_a   1.000
_cell.length_b   1.000
_cell.length_c   1.000
_cell.angle_alpha   90.00
_cell.angle_beta   90.00
_cell.angle_gamma   90.00
#
_symmetry.space_group_name_H-M   'P 1'
#
loop_
_entity.id
_entity.type
_entity.pdbx_description
1 polymer ?
#
loop_
_entity_poly.entity_id
_entity_poly.type
_entity_poly.pdbx_seq_one_letter_code
_entity_poly.pdbx_strand_id
1 'polypeptide(L)' 'KKLTAKEIDAYVGTKEPLDKAGAYAIQGLGSVIVRKIEGDYFNVIGLPLGSLVEGLKKFGISVL' A
#
# COMPACT_ATOMS: atom_id res chain seq x y z
N LYS A 1 6.34 8.47 -10.65
CA LYS A 1 5.76 9.54 -11.52
C LYS A 1 6.13 10.87 -10.88
N LYS A 2 6.52 11.91 -11.64
CA LYS A 2 6.69 13.25 -11.05
C LYS A 2 5.31 13.91 -11.01
N LEU A 3 4.87 14.36 -9.84
CA LEU A 3 3.59 15.04 -9.67
C LEU A 3 3.77 16.55 -9.79
N THR A 4 2.78 17.23 -10.36
CA THR A 4 2.66 18.68 -10.33
C THR A 4 2.11 19.15 -8.98
N ALA A 5 2.37 20.40 -8.60
CA ALA A 5 1.80 20.98 -7.38
C ALA A 5 0.25 20.87 -7.37
N LYS A 6 -0.39 21.12 -8.52
CA LYS A 6 -1.84 20.99 -8.69
C LYS A 6 -2.36 19.56 -8.42
N GLU A 7 -1.63 18.54 -8.87
CA GLU A 7 -2.00 17.14 -8.57
C GLU A 7 -1.83 16.81 -7.08
N ILE A 8 -0.79 17.36 -6.44
CA ILE A 8 -0.55 17.19 -5.00
C ILE A 8 -1.68 17.86 -4.21
N ASP A 9 -2.00 19.12 -4.51
CA ASP A 9 -3.07 19.87 -3.84
C ASP A 9 -4.43 19.19 -4.01
N ALA A 10 -4.71 18.71 -5.23
CA ALA A 10 -5.93 17.95 -5.51
C ALA A 10 -5.99 16.66 -4.68
N TYR A 11 -4.88 15.93 -4.57
CA TYR A 11 -4.84 14.68 -3.80
C TYR A 11 -4.97 14.93 -2.29
N VAL A 12 -4.27 15.93 -1.75
CA VAL A 12 -4.41 16.35 -0.35
C VAL A 12 -5.84 16.80 -0.04
N GLY A 13 -6.49 17.49 -0.99
CA GLY A 13 -7.89 17.90 -0.88
C GLY A 13 -8.89 16.74 -0.70
N THR A 14 -8.53 15.52 -1.11
CA THR A 14 -9.36 14.32 -0.89
C THR A 14 -9.38 13.87 0.57
N LYS A 15 -8.41 14.33 1.37
CA LYS A 15 -8.12 13.88 2.75
C LYS A 15 -7.68 12.42 2.89
N GLU A 16 -7.69 11.62 1.81
CA GLU A 16 -7.17 10.24 1.80
C GLU A 16 -5.71 10.12 2.31
N PRO A 17 -4.77 11.03 2.00
CA PRO A 17 -3.40 10.85 2.46
C PRO A 17 -3.17 11.16 3.94
N LEU A 18 -4.14 11.77 4.64
CA LEU A 18 -3.92 12.36 5.97
C LEU A 18 -3.69 11.34 7.09
N ASP A 19 -4.18 10.11 6.93
CA ASP A 19 -4.00 9.01 7.89
C ASP A 19 -3.02 7.94 7.38
N LYS A 20 -2.28 8.22 6.29
CA LYS A 20 -1.42 7.25 5.62
C LYS A 20 0.06 7.56 5.83
N ALA A 21 0.83 6.53 6.15
CA ALA A 21 2.28 6.64 6.16
C ALA A 21 2.79 7.04 4.76
N GLY A 22 3.64 8.07 4.70
CA GLY A 22 4.14 8.60 3.42
C GLY A 22 3.13 9.43 2.62
N ALA A 23 1.97 9.76 3.20
CA ALA A 23 0.94 10.60 2.60
C ALA A 23 0.44 10.10 1.23
N TYR A 24 0.33 8.77 1.07
CA TYR A 24 -0.36 8.16 -0.07
C TYR A 24 -0.98 6.82 0.31
N ALA A 25 -2.05 6.46 -0.38
CA ALA A 25 -2.65 5.14 -0.29
C ALA A 25 -2.42 4.39 -1.60
N ILE A 26 -1.90 3.17 -1.53
CA ILE A 26 -1.76 2.30 -2.71
C ILE A 26 -3.09 1.72 -3.17
N GLN A 27 -4.07 1.72 -2.28
CA GLN A 27 -5.48 1.40 -2.53
C GLN A 27 -6.27 2.71 -2.49
N GLY A 28 -7.24 2.89 -3.40
CA GLY A 28 -8.03 4.11 -3.49
C GLY A 28 -7.48 5.12 -4.50
N LEU A 29 -7.67 6.40 -4.25
CA LEU A 29 -7.35 7.49 -5.19
C LEU A 29 -5.84 7.60 -5.43
N GLY A 30 -5.03 7.33 -4.41
CA GLY A 30 -3.57 7.32 -4.51
C GLY A 30 -3.01 6.23 -5.45
N SER A 31 -3.82 5.25 -5.87
CA SER A 31 -3.37 4.26 -6.86
C SER A 31 -2.93 4.89 -8.19
N VAL A 32 -3.47 6.06 -8.57
CA VAL A 32 -3.13 6.75 -9.83
C VAL A 32 -1.77 7.43 -9.82
N ILE A 33 -1.14 7.58 -8.64
CA ILE A 33 0.18 8.20 -8.50
C ILE A 33 1.31 7.16 -8.36
N VAL A 34 0.97 5.89 -8.09
CA VAL A 34 1.91 4.77 -7.99
C VAL A 34 2.23 4.23 -9.38
N ARG A 35 3.51 4.26 -9.78
CA ARG A 35 3.94 3.78 -11.12
C ARG A 35 4.30 2.29 -11.15
N LYS A 36 4.91 1.80 -10.09
CA LYS A 36 5.44 0.45 -9.99
C LYS A 36 5.57 0.06 -8.52
N ILE A 37 5.40 -1.22 -8.24
CA ILE A 37 5.76 -1.85 -6.98
C ILE A 37 6.84 -2.87 -7.29
N GLU A 38 7.85 -2.94 -6.44
CA GLU A 38 8.86 -4.00 -6.46
C GLU A 38 8.86 -4.65 -5.09
N GLY A 39 8.39 -5.90 -5.01
CA GLY A 39 8.18 -6.62 -3.75
C GLY A 39 6.73 -7.09 -3.56
N ASP A 40 6.36 -7.36 -2.30
CA ASP A 40 5.02 -7.84 -1.92
C ASP A 40 4.03 -6.69 -1.77
N TYR A 41 2.98 -6.69 -2.60
CA TYR A 41 1.87 -5.73 -2.53
C TYR A 41 1.15 -5.75 -1.18
N PHE A 42 0.94 -6.93 -0.59
CA PHE A 42 0.24 -7.04 0.69
C PHE A 42 1.06 -6.49 1.84
N ASN A 43 2.38 -6.57 1.74
CA ASN A 43 3.27 -5.89 2.67
C ASN A 43 3.09 -4.36 2.61
N VAL A 44 2.89 -3.79 1.42
CA VAL A 44 2.60 -2.34 1.27
C VAL A 44 1.25 -1.96 1.86
N ILE A 45 0.25 -2.84 1.78
CA ILE A 45 -1.06 -2.65 2.45
C ILE A 45 -0.92 -2.73 3.97
N GLY A 46 0.05 -3.51 4.48
CA GLY A 46 0.37 -3.59 5.91
C GLY A 46 0.44 -5.00 6.49
N LEU A 47 0.20 -6.06 5.68
CA LEU A 47 0.33 -7.44 6.13
C LEU A 47 0.87 -8.35 5.02
N PRO A 48 2.11 -8.84 5.10
CA PRO A 48 2.71 -9.68 4.06
C PRO A 48 2.12 -11.10 4.06
N LEU A 49 1.03 -11.33 3.33
CA LEU A 49 0.27 -12.59 3.39
C LEU A 49 1.11 -13.82 3.04
N GLY A 50 1.96 -13.73 2.01
CA GLY A 50 2.80 -14.86 1.60
C GLY A 50 3.76 -15.27 2.72
N SER A 51 4.50 -14.30 3.27
CA SER A 51 5.41 -14.54 4.39
C SER A 51 4.69 -14.96 5.66
N LEU A 52 3.49 -14.42 5.92
CA LEU A 52 2.66 -14.80 7.05
C LEU A 52 2.25 -16.28 6.97
N VAL A 53 1.75 -16.74 5.83
CA VAL A 53 1.35 -18.14 5.63
C VAL A 53 2.54 -19.08 5.83
N GLU A 54 3.71 -18.76 5.26
CA GLU A 54 4.94 -19.54 5.50
C GLU A 54 5.40 -19.53 6.96
N GLY A 55 5.16 -18.43 7.69
CA GLY A 55 5.39 -18.35 9.13
C GLY A 55 4.44 -19.24 9.92
N LEU A 56 3.15 -19.17 9.63
CA LEU A 56 2.09 -19.94 10.32
C LEU A 56 2.27 -21.45 10.17
N LYS A 57 2.75 -21.93 9.01
CA LYS A 57 3.09 -23.34 8.80
C LYS A 57 4.08 -23.87 9.84
N LYS A 58 5.03 -23.05 10.30
CA LYS A 58 6.01 -23.43 11.33
C LYS A 58 5.38 -23.67 12.71
N PHE A 59 4.19 -23.13 12.92
CA PHE A 59 3.37 -23.35 14.12
C PHE A 59 2.28 -24.41 13.90
N GLY A 60 2.32 -25.15 12.79
CA GLY A 60 1.34 -26.19 12.47
C GLY A 60 -0.02 -25.67 11.99
N ILE A 61 -0.11 -24.40 11.60
CA ILE A 61 -1.36 -23.78 11.13
C ILE A 61 -1.35 -23.78 9.59
N SER A 62 -2.29 -24.51 8.98
CA SER A 62 -2.52 -24.50 7.53
C SER A 62 -3.61 -23.51 7.15
N VAL A 63 -3.32 -22.66 6.17
CA VAL A 63 -4.26 -21.67 5.62
C VAL A 63 -4.84 -22.15 4.28
N LEU A 64 -4.10 -23.03 3.58
CA LEU A 64 -4.47 -23.72 2.35
C LEU A 64 -4.26 -25.23 2.52
#